data_AF-A0A518FGP7-F1
#
_entry.id   AF-A0A518FGP7-F1
#
_cell.length_a   1.000
_cell.length_b   1.000
_cell.length_c   1.000
_cell.angle_alpha   90.00
_cell.angle_beta   90.00
_cell.angle_gamma   90.00
#
_symmetry.space_group_name_H-M   'P 1'
#
loop_
_entity.id
_entity.type
_entity.pdbx_description
1 polymer ?
#
loop_
_entity_poly.entity_id
_entity_poly.type
_entity_poly.pdbx_seq_one_letter_code
_entity_poly.pdbx_strand_id
1 'polypeptide(L)'
;MEETLWKSQRGDEWWYRNEWWNADASLNGMSKTFTIETISTRSARLTKPGLYQLLWKTWQQFHEMKIFIVTDPSLLKMLEELKTEGRIEFQVLNLSSRNTEIRLTNIGD
;
A
#
# COMPACT_ATOMS: atom_id res chain seq x y z
N MET A 1 4.52 -14.31 16.33
CA MET A 1 5.25 -13.03 16.37
C MET A 1 4.57 -12.10 15.40
N GLU A 2 3.68 -11.28 15.92
CA GLU A 2 2.90 -10.33 15.17
C GLU A 2 3.37 -8.95 15.61
N GLU A 3 4.07 -8.25 14.71
CA GLU A 3 4.04 -6.80 14.58
C GLU A 3 4.94 -6.43 13.39
N THR A 4 4.30 -6.15 12.26
CA THR A 4 4.96 -5.40 11.19
C THR A 4 4.16 -4.13 11.01
N LEU A 5 4.31 -3.26 12.02
CA LEU A 5 3.92 -1.86 11.98
C LEU A 5 4.92 -1.13 11.06
N TRP A 6 4.42 -0.25 10.19
CA TRP A 6 5.25 0.76 9.54
C TRP A 6 6.09 1.47 10.59
N LYS A 7 7.39 1.68 10.30
CA LYS A 7 8.32 2.34 11.22
C LYS A 7 8.84 3.62 10.61
N SER A 8 8.87 4.70 11.40
CA SER A 8 9.54 5.93 11.00
C SER A 8 11.05 5.81 11.24
N GLN A 9 11.86 6.25 10.29
CA GLN A 9 13.32 6.43 10.51
C GLN A 9 13.66 7.88 10.82
N ARG A 10 13.01 8.83 10.15
CA ARG A 10 13.20 10.28 10.33
C ARG A 10 11.86 10.99 10.14
N GLY A 11 11.10 11.20 11.22
CA GLY A 11 9.85 11.97 11.17
C GLY A 11 8.79 11.35 10.25
N ASP A 12 8.64 11.93 9.06
CA ASP A 12 7.72 11.57 7.98
C ASP A 12 8.20 10.45 7.06
N GLU A 13 9.44 9.97 7.25
CA GLU A 13 9.98 8.86 6.47
C GLU A 13 9.50 7.50 7.00
N TRP A 14 8.45 6.91 6.41
CA TRP A 14 7.90 5.62 6.82
C TRP A 14 8.35 4.46 5.94
N TRP A 15 8.70 3.35 6.60
CA TRP A 15 9.16 2.14 5.93
C TRP A 15 8.41 0.91 6.45
N TYR A 16 7.98 0.06 5.54
CA TYR A 16 7.50 -1.28 5.84
C TYR A 16 8.54 -2.30 5.36
N ARG A 17 8.85 -3.27 6.20
CA ARG A 17 9.77 -4.35 5.86
C ARG A 17 9.33 -5.63 6.54
N ASN A 18 9.13 -6.69 5.77
CA ASN A 18 9.02 -8.05 6.28
C ASN A 18 9.93 -8.99 5.47
N GLU A 19 9.79 -10.30 5.67
CA GLU A 19 10.60 -11.31 4.97
C GLU A 19 10.46 -11.25 3.44
N TRP A 20 9.33 -10.74 2.95
CA TRP A 20 8.94 -10.85 1.54
C TRP A 20 8.86 -9.50 0.81
N TRP A 21 8.63 -8.39 1.53
CA TRP A 21 8.28 -7.08 0.98
C TRP A 21 9.10 -5.95 1.62
N ASN A 22 9.32 -4.91 0.84
CA ASN A 22 9.58 -3.57 1.35
C ASN A 22 8.58 -2.60 0.74
N ALA A 23 8.04 -1.69 1.53
CA ALA A 23 7.28 -0.56 1.02
C ALA A 23 7.83 0.75 1.58
N ASP A 24 7.86 1.75 0.71
CA ASP A 24 8.39 3.09 0.96
C ASP A 24 7.22 4.07 0.98
N ALA A 25 7.16 4.85 2.05
CA ALA A 25 6.18 5.89 2.29
C ALA A 25 6.91 7.14 2.85
N SER A 26 8.04 7.49 2.22
CA SER A 26 8.97 8.48 2.75
C SER A 26 8.53 9.94 2.59
N LEU A 27 7.63 10.25 1.64
CA LEU A 27 7.16 11.63 1.39
C LEU A 27 5.88 12.01 2.15
N ASN A 28 5.65 11.47 3.35
CA ASN A 28 4.42 11.70 4.11
C ASN A 28 4.45 12.94 5.02
N GLY A 29 4.45 14.13 4.41
CA GLY A 29 4.42 15.41 5.15
C GLY A 29 3.03 16.03 5.36
N MET A 30 1.98 15.46 4.75
CA MET A 30 0.64 16.05 4.73
C MET A 30 -0.28 15.50 5.84
N SER A 31 -1.05 16.39 6.46
CA SER A 31 -1.98 16.01 7.53
C SER A 31 -3.11 15.09 7.02
N LYS A 32 -3.38 14.01 7.77
CA LYS A 32 -4.45 13.02 7.51
C LYS A 32 -4.32 12.26 6.19
N THR A 33 -3.12 12.17 5.63
CA THR A 33 -2.83 11.38 4.42
C THR A 33 -1.65 10.46 4.66
N PHE A 34 -1.69 9.28 4.07
CA PHE A 34 -0.59 8.33 4.05
C PHE A 34 -0.40 7.78 2.64
N THR A 35 0.69 8.14 1.99
CA THR A 35 1.01 7.76 0.61
C THR A 35 2.11 6.72 0.61
N ILE A 36 1.85 5.58 -0.03
CA ILE A 36 2.85 4.56 -0.34
C ILE A 36 3.36 4.81 -1.76
N GLU A 37 4.64 5.11 -1.89
CA GLU A 37 5.25 5.49 -3.17
C GLU A 37 5.76 4.30 -3.95
N THR A 38 6.24 3.27 -3.25
CA THR A 38 6.83 2.09 -3.88
C THR A 38 6.55 0.86 -3.04
N ILE A 39 6.18 -0.22 -3.71
CA ILE A 39 6.05 -1.56 -3.12
C ILE A 39 6.97 -2.49 -3.92
N SER A 40 7.93 -3.11 -3.24
CA SER A 40 8.94 -3.98 -3.84
C SER A 40 9.00 -5.33 -3.11
N THR A 41 9.39 -6.38 -3.82
CA THR A 41 9.61 -7.70 -3.21
C THR A 41 11.08 -8.04 -3.10
N ARG A 42 11.43 -8.81 -2.07
CA ARG A 42 12.79 -9.33 -1.89
C ARG A 42 13.06 -10.60 -2.70
N SER A 43 12.02 -11.38 -3.01
CA SER A 43 12.13 -12.71 -3.61
C SER A 43 11.51 -12.82 -5.02
N ALA A 44 11.41 -11.72 -5.75
CA ALA A 44 10.88 -11.63 -7.13
C ALA A 44 9.43 -12.14 -7.33
N ARG A 45 8.69 -12.48 -6.26
CA ARG A 45 7.29 -12.90 -6.33
C ARG A 45 6.42 -11.96 -5.53
N LEU A 46 5.91 -10.94 -6.23
CA LEU A 46 4.77 -10.14 -5.80
C LEU A 46 3.55 -11.06 -5.75
N THR A 47 2.96 -11.23 -4.57
CA THR A 47 1.80 -12.13 -4.38
C THR A 47 0.59 -11.35 -3.89
N LYS A 48 -0.61 -11.73 -4.37
CA LYS A 48 -1.87 -11.14 -3.90
C LYS A 48 -2.06 -11.23 -2.38
N PRO A 49 -1.81 -12.38 -1.72
CA PRO A 49 -1.96 -12.47 -0.27
C PRO A 49 -1.00 -11.54 0.48
N GLY A 50 0.23 -11.40 -0.01
CA GLY A 50 1.21 -10.49 0.62
C GLY A 50 0.86 -9.02 0.42
N LEU A 51 0.36 -8.66 -0.77
CA LEU A 51 -0.16 -7.33 -1.03
C LEU A 51 -1.35 -7.01 -0.13
N TYR A 52 -2.34 -7.91 -0.08
CA TYR A 52 -3.49 -7.76 0.81
C TYR A 52 -3.07 -7.59 2.26
N GLN A 53 -2.14 -8.40 2.77
CA GLN A 53 -1.66 -8.28 4.15
C GLN A 53 -0.98 -6.92 4.42
N LEU A 54 -0.20 -6.40 3.46
CA LEU A 54 0.39 -5.06 3.56
C LEU A 54 -0.70 -3.99 3.65
N LEU A 55 -1.69 -4.04 2.76
CA LEU A 55 -2.81 -3.08 2.73
C LEU A 55 -3.61 -3.14 4.03
N TRP A 56 -3.96 -4.35 4.48
CA TRP A 56 -4.69 -4.61 5.72
C TRP A 56 -4.00 -3.97 6.93
N LYS A 57 -2.70 -4.25 7.12
CA LYS A 57 -1.91 -3.68 8.21
C LYS A 57 -1.79 -2.16 8.12
N THR A 58 -1.61 -1.63 6.92
CA THR A 58 -1.57 -0.18 6.69
C THR A 58 -2.89 0.48 7.10
N TRP A 59 -4.01 -0.12 6.70
CA TRP A 59 -5.34 0.36 7.01
C TRP A 59 -5.64 0.35 8.51
N GLN A 60 -5.24 -0.70 9.22
CA GLN A 60 -5.38 -0.78 10.67
C GLN A 60 -4.52 0.28 11.39
N GLN A 61 -3.25 0.42 11.00
CA GLN A 61 -2.32 1.34 11.65
C GLN A 61 -2.71 2.81 11.42
N PHE A 62 -3.18 3.15 10.21
CA PHE A 62 -3.48 4.51 9.81
C PHE A 62 -4.99 4.72 9.55
N HIS A 63 -5.85 4.13 10.40
CA HIS A 63 -7.31 4.11 10.24
C HIS A 63 -7.98 5.49 10.17
N GLU A 64 -7.33 6.53 10.71
CA GLU A 64 -7.82 7.92 10.64
C GLU A 64 -7.33 8.69 9.40
N MET A 65 -6.45 8.07 8.59
CA MET A 65 -5.82 8.70 7.43
C MET A 65 -6.43 8.23 6.12
N LYS A 66 -6.35 9.10 5.09
CA LYS A 66 -6.58 8.67 3.70
C LYS A 66 -5.33 8.00 3.17
N ILE A 67 -5.45 6.74 2.74
CA ILE A 67 -4.33 5.96 2.22
C ILE A 67 -4.29 6.06 0.69
N PHE A 68 -3.15 6.49 0.15
CA PHE A 68 -2.86 6.61 -1.28
C PHE A 68 -1.75 5.64 -1.66
N ILE A 69 -1.79 5.14 -2.88
CA ILE A 69 -0.80 4.20 -3.40
C ILE A 69 -0.45 4.61 -4.81
N VAL A 70 0.85 4.83 -5.05
CA VAL A 70 1.40 4.97 -6.40
C VAL A 70 1.78 3.56 -6.87
N THR A 71 1.20 3.14 -7.99
CA THR A 71 1.32 1.77 -8.51
C THR A 71 1.73 1.76 -9.98
N ASP A 72 2.57 0.79 -10.34
CA ASP A 72 2.82 0.43 -11.74
C ASP A 72 1.67 -0.42 -12.30
N PRO A 73 1.64 -0.72 -13.62
CA PRO A 73 0.58 -1.53 -14.23
C PRO A 73 0.47 -2.97 -13.68
N SER A 74 1.58 -3.58 -13.26
CA SER A 74 1.56 -4.95 -12.72
C SER A 74 0.92 -4.99 -11.34
N LEU A 75 1.26 -4.02 -10.49
CA LEU A 75 0.68 -3.89 -9.17
C LEU A 75 -0.79 -3.45 -9.24
N LEU A 76 -1.14 -2.58 -10.19
CA LEU A 76 -2.52 -2.16 -10.44
C LEU A 76 -3.40 -3.37 -10.78
N LYS A 77 -2.91 -4.26 -11.65
CA LYS A 77 -3.63 -5.49 -11.99
C LYS A 77 -3.94 -6.36 -10.76
N MET A 78 -3.00 -6.51 -9.82
CA MET A 78 -3.28 -7.26 -8.59
C MET A 78 -4.27 -6.55 -7.67
N LEU A 79 -4.23 -5.21 -7.62
CA LEU A 79 -5.22 -4.44 -6.87
C LEU A 79 -6.63 -4.63 -7.46
N GLU A 80 -6.76 -4.61 -8.79
CA GLU A 80 -8.02 -4.91 -9.49
C GLU A 80 -8.52 -6.33 -9.24
N GLU A 81 -7.62 -7.32 -9.20
CA GLU A 81 -7.95 -8.70 -8.83
C GLU A 81 -8.46 -8.78 -7.38
N LEU A 82 -7.77 -8.15 -6.42
CA LEU A 82 -8.22 -8.09 -5.02
C LEU A 82 -9.57 -7.37 -4.86
N LYS A 83 -9.83 -6.33 -5.67
CA LYS A 83 -11.12 -5.65 -5.72
C LYS A 83 -12.23 -6.55 -6.26
N THR A 84 -11.95 -7.28 -7.33
CA THR A 84 -12.90 -8.25 -7.91
C THR A 84 -13.23 -9.38 -6.92
N GLU A 85 -12.26 -9.77 -6.09
CA GLU A 85 -12.43 -10.74 -5.00
C GLU A 85 -13.16 -10.17 -3.76
N GLY A 86 -13.52 -8.88 -3.76
CA GLY A 86 -14.19 -8.21 -2.64
C GLY A 86 -13.29 -7.95 -1.42
N ARG A 87 -11.97 -8.05 -1.59
CA ARG A 87 -10.99 -7.88 -0.49
C ARG A 87 -10.65 -6.42 -0.22
N ILE A 88 -10.68 -5.57 -1.24
CA ILE A 88 -10.40 -4.15 -1.11
C ILE A 88 -11.34 -3.33 -1.99
N GLU A 89 -11.52 -2.06 -1.66
CA GLU A 89 -12.09 -1.06 -2.56
C GLU A 89 -11.10 0.09 -2.73
N PHE A 90 -11.00 0.61 -3.95
CA PHE A 90 -10.19 1.78 -4.24
C PHE A 90 -10.78 2.62 -5.38
N GLN A 91 -10.39 3.89 -5.39
CA GLN A 91 -10.66 4.87 -6.44
C GLN A 91 -9.36 5.19 -7.18
N VAL A 92 -9.37 5.17 -8.51
CA VAL A 92 -8.28 5.69 -9.33
C VAL A 92 -8.38 7.21 -9.38
N LEU A 93 -7.30 7.91 -9.04
CA LEU A 93 -7.24 9.37 -9.03
C LEU A 93 -6.51 9.93 -10.25
N ASN A 94 -5.41 9.28 -10.64
CA ASN A 94 -4.62 9.67 -11.80
C ASN A 94 -4.13 8.42 -12.52
N LEU A 95 -4.45 8.32 -13.81
CA LEU A 95 -4.05 7.22 -14.66
C LEU A 95 -3.00 7.73 -15.65
N SER A 96 -1.74 7.32 -15.45
CA SER A 96 -0.67 7.52 -16.44
C SER A 96 -0.15 6.18 -16.95
N SER A 97 0.53 6.18 -18.10
CA SER A 97 1.09 4.98 -18.70
C SER A 97 2.22 4.34 -17.89
N ARG A 98 2.75 5.03 -16.86
CA ARG A 98 3.86 4.54 -16.04
C ARG A 98 3.45 4.32 -14.59
N ASN A 99 2.77 5.30 -13.99
CA ASN A 99 2.33 5.26 -12.60
C ASN A 99 0.84 5.64 -12.51
N THR A 100 0.09 4.87 -11.75
CA THR A 100 -1.30 5.16 -11.41
C THR A 100 -1.36 5.52 -9.93
N GLU A 101 -2.03 6.61 -9.59
CA GLU A 101 -2.31 6.93 -8.20
C GLU A 101 -3.72 6.46 -7.86
N ILE A 102 -3.83 5.66 -6.81
CA ILE A 102 -5.11 5.21 -6.26
C ILE A 102 -5.28 5.68 -4.83
N ARG A 103 -6.52 5.82 -4.40
CA ARG A 103 -6.91 5.96 -3.02
C ARG A 103 -7.65 4.72 -2.56
N LEU A 104 -7.15 4.09 -1.51
CA LEU A 104 -7.83 3.00 -0.85
C LEU A 104 -9.05 3.53 -0.09
N THR A 105 -10.21 2.90 -0.27
CA THR A 105 -11.49 3.35 0.29
C THR A 105 -12.13 2.34 1.22
N ASN A 106 -11.78 1.06 1.10
CA ASN A 106 -12.18 0.02 2.04
C ASN A 106 -11.20 -1.16 1.98
N ILE A 107 -11.12 -1.92 3.07
CA ILE A 107 -10.58 -3.27 3.06
C ILE A 107 -11.61 -4.19 3.74
N GLY A 108 -12.01 -5.25 3.05
CA GLY A 108 -12.95 -6.24 3.57
C GLY A 108 -12.28 -7.18 4.58
N ASP A 109 -13.02 -7.62 5.60
CA ASP A 109 -12.57 -8.61 6.59
C ASP A 109 -12.43 -10.03 6.00
#